data_AF-A0A924SS27-F1
#
_entry.id   AF-A0A924SS27-F1
#
_cell.length_a   1.000
_cell.length_b   1.000
_cell.length_c   1.000
_cell.angle_alpha   90.00
_cell.angle_beta   90.00
_cell.angle_gamma   90.00
#
_symmetry.space_group_name_H-M   'P 1'
#
loop_
_entity.id
_entity.type
_entity.pdbx_description
1 polymer ?
#
loop_
_entity_poly.entity_id
_entity_poly.type
_entity_poly.pdbx_seq_one_letter_code
_entity_poly.pdbx_strand_id
1 'polypeptide(L)'
;MTALRAQMNPHFIFNCLNSIKLYTLENDSQTASEYLTIFSQLIRLVLENSQSEKVTLQKELETLRLYIELEAMRFKNKVHYEINVDPAIDQQFTDIPPL
;
A
#
# COMPACT_ATOMS: atom_id res chain seq x y z
N MET A 1 -4.26 -22.60 -6.26
CA MET A 1 -4.54 -21.23 -6.73
C MET A 1 -5.34 -20.45 -5.67
N THR A 2 -4.80 -20.30 -4.46
CA THR A 2 -5.58 -19.71 -3.34
C THR A 2 -4.79 -18.69 -2.52
N ALA A 3 -3.51 -18.45 -2.84
CA ALA A 3 -2.67 -17.48 -2.14
C ALA A 3 -2.84 -16.05 -2.68
N LEU A 4 -3.05 -15.89 -3.99
CA LEU A 4 -3.18 -14.55 -4.62
C LEU A 4 -4.42 -13.77 -4.15
N ARG A 5 -5.45 -14.46 -3.63
CA ARG A 5 -6.71 -13.86 -3.16
C ARG A 5 -6.64 -13.40 -1.69
N ALA A 6 -5.62 -13.82 -0.94
CA ALA A 6 -5.45 -13.46 0.47
C ALA A 6 -4.65 -12.16 0.65
N GLN A 7 -3.70 -11.87 -0.25
CA GLN A 7 -2.84 -10.68 -0.15
C GLN A 7 -3.50 -9.40 -0.68
N MET A 8 -4.39 -9.50 -1.66
CA MET A 8 -5.24 -8.38 -2.09
C MET A 8 -6.64 -8.55 -1.51
N ASN A 9 -6.90 -7.93 -0.36
CA ASN A 9 -8.24 -7.88 0.22
C ASN A 9 -9.20 -7.23 -0.81
N PRO A 10 -10.17 -7.95 -1.39
CA PRO A 10 -11.07 -7.39 -2.41
C PRO A 10 -11.85 -6.18 -1.92
N HIS A 11 -12.10 -6.12 -0.61
CA HIS A 11 -12.71 -4.97 0.05
C HIS A 11 -11.80 -3.73 0.00
N PHE A 12 -10.48 -3.90 0.16
CA PHE A 12 -9.54 -2.79 0.08
C PHE A 12 -9.50 -2.17 -1.33
N ILE A 13 -9.47 -3.01 -2.37
CA ILE A 13 -9.54 -2.54 -3.77
C ILE A 13 -10.83 -1.75 -3.99
N PHE A 14 -11.96 -2.30 -3.54
CA PHE A 14 -13.26 -1.62 -3.62
C PHE A 14 -13.24 -0.26 -2.91
N ASN A 15 -12.64 -0.18 -1.72
CA ASN A 15 -12.52 1.08 -0.98
C ASN A 15 -11.67 2.11 -1.72
N CYS A 16 -10.54 1.70 -2.28
CA CYS A 16 -9.67 2.59 -3.06
C CYS A 16 -10.41 3.18 -4.27
N LEU A 17 -11.14 2.34 -5.01
CA LEU A 17 -11.92 2.80 -6.16
C LEU A 17 -13.04 3.77 -5.76
N ASN A 18 -13.68 3.55 -4.61
CA ASN A 18 -14.69 4.49 -4.09
C ASN A 18 -14.07 5.83 -3.66
N SER A 19 -12.88 5.83 -3.06
CA SER A 19 -12.16 7.05 -2.72
C SER A 19 -11.84 7.87 -3.96
N ILE A 20 -11.30 7.24 -5.02
CA ILE A 20 -11.03 7.90 -6.31
C ILE A 20 -12.31 8.51 -6.90
N LYS A 21 -13.41 7.76 -6.89
CA LYS A 21 -14.72 8.24 -7.34
C LYS A 21 -15.18 9.45 -6.49
N LEU A 22 -15.03 9.40 -5.17
CA LEU A 22 -15.43 10.48 -4.28
C LEU A 22 -14.66 11.77 -4.59
N TYR A 23 -13.32 11.72 -4.69
CA TYR A 23 -12.51 12.89 -5.05
C TYR A 23 -12.90 13.46 -6.41
N THR A 24 -13.20 12.59 -7.38
CA THR A 24 -13.69 13.01 -8.70
C THR A 24 -15.03 13.75 -8.60
N LEU A 25 -15.96 13.27 -7.77
CA LEU A 25 -17.25 13.91 -7.51
C LEU A 25 -17.13 15.23 -6.72
N GLU A 26 -16.13 15.34 -5.84
CA GLU A 26 -15.79 16.57 -5.10
C GLU A 26 -15.04 17.60 -5.98
N ASN A 27 -14.82 17.33 -7.28
CA ASN A 27 -13.99 18.11 -8.21
C ASN A 27 -12.53 18.27 -7.76
N ASP A 28 -12.03 17.37 -6.92
CA ASP A 28 -10.64 17.31 -6.51
C ASP A 28 -9.86 16.33 -7.40
N SER A 29 -9.71 16.70 -8.67
CA SER A 29 -9.04 15.87 -9.67
C SER A 29 -7.56 15.64 -9.37
N GLN A 30 -6.92 16.57 -8.68
CA GLN A 30 -5.53 16.46 -8.27
C GLN A 30 -5.36 15.35 -7.23
N THR A 31 -6.13 15.38 -6.14
CA THR A 31 -6.08 14.33 -5.11
C THR A 31 -6.53 12.99 -5.68
N ALA A 32 -7.52 12.96 -6.58
CA ALA A 32 -7.92 11.74 -7.27
C ALA A 32 -6.77 11.10 -8.08
N SER A 33 -6.01 11.92 -8.82
CA SER A 33 -4.87 11.46 -9.61
C SER A 33 -3.70 10.99 -8.75
N GLU A 34 -3.44 11.68 -7.63
CA GLU A 34 -2.43 11.27 -6.66
C GLU A 34 -2.79 9.93 -6.00
N TYR A 35 -4.04 9.80 -5.53
CA TYR A 35 -4.56 8.56 -4.95
C TYR A 35 -4.46 7.39 -5.93
N LEU A 36 -4.82 7.61 -7.21
CA LEU A 36 -4.71 6.59 -8.26
C LEU A 36 -3.25 6.17 -8.51
N THR A 37 -2.31 7.11 -8.43
CA THR A 37 -0.88 6.85 -8.61
C THR A 37 -0.34 5.95 -7.50
N ILE A 38 -0.61 6.33 -6.24
CA ILE A 38 -0.21 5.55 -5.06
C ILE A 38 -0.86 4.17 -5.07
N PHE A 39 -2.15 4.08 -5.41
CA PHE A 39 -2.86 2.82 -5.57
C PHE A 39 -2.21 1.91 -6.61
N SER A 40 -1.86 2.46 -7.78
CA SER A 40 -1.23 1.69 -8.85
C SER A 40 0.16 1.18 -8.46
N GLN A 41 0.94 1.99 -7.73
CA GLN A 41 2.24 1.59 -7.18
C GLN A 41 2.10 0.46 -6.16
N LEU A 42 1.15 0.58 -5.22
CA LEU A 42 0.90 -0.46 -4.22
C LEU A 42 0.52 -1.79 -4.86
N ILE A 43 -0.45 -1.77 -5.80
CA ILE A 43 -0.90 -2.99 -6.47
C ILE A 43 0.26 -3.67 -7.22
N ARG A 44 1.11 -2.88 -7.89
CA ARG A 44 2.30 -3.41 -8.56
C ARG A 44 3.23 -4.10 -7.56
N LEU A 45 3.56 -3.46 -6.45
CA LEU A 45 4.45 -4.02 -5.42
C LEU A 45 3.87 -5.28 -4.79
N VAL A 46 2.58 -5.30 -4.45
CA VAL A 46 1.90 -6.49 -3.91
C VAL A 46 1.99 -7.65 -4.91
N LEU A 47 1.73 -7.41 -6.20
CA LEU A 47 1.82 -8.45 -7.23
C LEU A 47 3.27 -8.93 -7.47
N GLU A 48 4.26 -8.04 -7.44
CA GLU A 48 5.67 -8.40 -7.55
C GLU A 48 6.15 -9.21 -6.34
N ASN A 49 5.78 -8.80 -5.13
CA ASN A 49 6.16 -9.47 -3.87
C ASN A 49 5.47 -10.84 -3.73
N SER A 50 4.22 -10.98 -4.20
CA SER A 50 3.45 -12.24 -4.14
C SER A 50 4.09 -13.40 -4.92
N GLN A 51 4.98 -13.10 -5.87
CA GLN A 51 5.69 -14.10 -6.68
C GLN A 51 6.98 -14.60 -6.02
N SER A 52 7.40 -13.98 -4.91
CA SER A 52 8.64 -14.31 -4.21
C SER A 52 8.35 -14.98 -2.87
N GLU A 53 9.10 -16.00 -2.49
CA GLU A 53 8.96 -16.63 -1.15
C GLU A 53 9.47 -15.72 -0.02
N LYS A 54 10.35 -14.77 -0.35
CA LYS A 54 10.92 -13.78 0.55
C LYS A 54 11.09 -12.44 -0.15
N VAL A 55 10.94 -11.37 0.61
CA VAL A 55 11.21 -10.00 0.19
C VAL A 55 12.08 -9.31 1.23
N THR A 56 12.87 -8.33 0.80
CA THR A 56 13.64 -7.54 1.75
C THR A 56 12.70 -6.73 2.63
N LEU A 57 13.08 -6.53 3.89
CA LEU A 57 12.33 -5.70 4.83
C LEU A 57 12.09 -4.30 4.25
N GLN A 58 13.04 -3.74 3.50
CA GLN A 58 12.85 -2.47 2.82
C GLN A 58 11.63 -2.45 1.87
N LYS A 59 11.48 -3.48 1.03
CA LYS A 59 10.36 -3.59 0.09
C LYS A 59 9.02 -3.76 0.82
N GLU A 60 9.05 -4.50 1.93
CA GLU A 60 7.87 -4.67 2.75
C GLU A 60 7.45 -3.35 3.41
N LEU A 61 8.42 -2.61 3.96
CA LEU A 61 8.16 -1.29 4.54
C LEU A 61 7.67 -0.28 3.50
N GLU A 62 8.16 -0.33 2.26
CA GLU A 62 7.65 0.47 1.16
C GLU A 62 6.17 0.15 0.85
N THR A 63 5.84 -1.15 0.77
CA THR A 63 4.47 -1.63 0.57
C THR A 63 3.56 -1.15 1.71
N LEU A 64 4.02 -1.27 2.96
CA LEU A 64 3.30 -0.82 4.14
C LEU A 64 3.06 0.69 4.16
N ARG A 65 4.06 1.50 3.77
CA ARG A 65 3.92 2.96 3.67
C ARG A 65 2.84 3.35 2.67
N LEU A 66 2.87 2.77 1.46
CA LEU A 66 1.87 3.06 0.43
C LEU A 66 0.45 2.67 0.88
N TYR A 67 0.33 1.54 1.58
CA TYR A 67 -0.95 1.11 2.15
C TYR A 67 -1.49 2.10 3.19
N ILE A 68 -0.66 2.49 4.17
CA ILE A 68 -1.09 3.43 5.21
C ILE A 68 -1.37 4.81 4.62
N GLU A 69 -0.62 5.24 3.61
CA GLU A 69 -0.86 6.50 2.91
C GLU A 69 -2.25 6.55 2.25
N LEU A 70 -2.64 5.49 1.53
CA LEU A 70 -3.98 5.40 0.93
C LEU A 70 -5.11 5.41 1.98
N GLU A 71 -4.87 4.75 3.10
CA GLU A 71 -5.78 4.76 4.25
C GLU A 71 -5.86 6.17 4.88
N ALA A 72 -4.73 6.83 5.09
CA ALA A 72 -4.67 8.19 5.64
C ALA A 72 -5.39 9.21 4.73
N MET A 73 -5.12 9.18 3.42
CA MET A 73 -5.82 10.00 2.43
C MET A 73 -7.33 9.75 2.50
N ARG A 74 -7.77 8.49 2.55
CA ARG A 74 -9.20 8.13 2.67
C ARG A 74 -9.86 8.74 3.91
N PHE A 75 -9.12 8.87 5.01
CA PHE A 75 -9.57 9.53 6.23
C PHE A 75 -9.29 11.04 6.25
N LYS A 76 -9.01 11.67 5.09
CA LYS A 76 -8.68 13.09 4.94
C LYS A 76 -7.50 13.50 5.84
N ASN A 77 -6.45 12.66 5.87
CA ASN A 77 -5.21 12.83 6.63
C ASN A 77 -5.40 12.98 8.14
N LYS A 78 -6.47 12.38 8.69
CA LYS A 78 -6.71 12.30 10.14
C LYS A 78 -5.96 11.16 10.84
N VAL A 79 -5.32 10.30 10.06
CA VAL A 79 -4.50 9.19 10.57
C VAL A 79 -3.04 9.61 10.45
N HIS A 80 -2.32 9.56 11.56
CA HIS A 80 -0.89 9.77 11.61
C HIS A 80 -0.20 8.46 11.97
N TYR A 81 0.90 8.16 11.31
CA TYR A 81 1.66 6.93 11.54
C TYR A 81 3.15 7.23 11.54
N GLU A 82 3.88 6.37 12.24
CA GLU A 82 5.34 6.35 12.24
C GLU A 82 5.78 4.89 12.14
N ILE A 83 6.81 4.65 11.34
CA ILE A 83 7.43 3.33 11.20
C ILE A 83 8.81 3.42 11.83
N ASN A 84 8.97 2.73 12.96
CA ASN A 84 10.22 2.65 13.68
C ASN A 84 10.89 1.31 13.40
N VAL A 85 12.13 1.34 12.92
CA VAL A 85 12.97 0.16 12.67
C VAL A 85 14.19 0.27 13.56
N ASP A 86 14.54 -0.82 14.24
CA ASP A 86 15.74 -0.85 15.07
C ASP A 86 16.99 -0.57 14.21
N PRO A 87 17.89 0.36 14.61
CA PRO A 87 19.11 0.67 13.86
C PRO A 87 20.03 -0.54 13.63
N ALA A 88 19.93 -1.59 14.44
CA ALA A 88 20.69 -2.82 14.27
C ALA A 88 20.20 -3.68 13.08
N ILE A 89 19.02 -3.38 12.52
CA ILE A 89 18.42 -4.14 11.43
C ILE A 89 18.76 -3.49 10.09
N ASP A 90 19.51 -4.21 9.27
CA ASP A 90 19.75 -3.82 7.88
C ASP A 90 18.53 -4.18 7.01
N GLN A 91 17.75 -3.17 6.64
CA GLN A 91 16.51 -3.34 5.87
C GLN A 91 16.75 -3.89 4.46
N GLN A 92 17.95 -3.70 3.89
CA GLN A 92 18.28 -4.15 2.53
C GLN A 92 18.68 -5.62 2.48
N PHE A 93 19.25 -6.13 3.59
CA PHE A 93 19.79 -7.48 3.68
C PHE A 93 19.01 -8.40 4.63
N THR A 94 17.94 -7.89 5.25
CA THR A 94 17.01 -8.69 6.05
C THR A 94 15.84 -9.13 5.17
N ASP A 95 15.74 -10.44 4.94
CA ASP A 95 14.63 -11.04 4.21
C ASP A 95 13.52 -11.52 5.15
N ILE A 96 12.28 -11.23 4.80
CA ILE A 96 11.08 -11.68 5.50
C ILE A 96 10.08 -12.31 4.52
N PRO A 97 9.19 -13.21 4.98
CA PRO A 97 8.06 -13.63 4.17
C PRO A 97 7.20 -12.41 3.82
N PRO A 98 6.73 -12.28 2.56
CA PRO A 98 5.81 -11.21 2.20
C PRO A 98 4.47 -11.36 2.94
N LEU A 99 3.84 -10.25 3.33
CA LEU A 99 2.48 -10.22 3.89
C LEU A 99 1.44 -10.78 2.93
#